data_AF-A0A819B4L4-F1
#
_entry.id   AF-A0A819B4L4-F1
#
_cell.length_a   1.000
_cell.length_b   1.000
_cell.length_c   1.000
_cell.angle_alpha   90.00
_cell.angle_beta   90.00
_cell.angle_gamma   90.00
#
_symmetry.space_group_name_H-M   'P 1'
#
loop_
_entity.id
_entity.type
_entity.pdbx_description
1 polymer ?
#
loop_
_entity_poly.entity_id
_entity_poly.type
_entity_poly.pdbx_seq_one_letter_code
_entity_poly.pdbx_strand_id
1 'polypeptide(L)'
;MSGNTPITVAYGDGIGPEIMQATLDIMLAAGAKLDIEVIEIGEKVYLAGNATDIGAAKMATSPEDFDVIVMENLYGDILSDVAAQMTGSVGLAGSANIGDNFAMFEAIHGSAPRRAGQNLANPTGLLLGAVLMLNHIGQSEVATNVHNAWLKTMEDGVHTYDIFKEGISKEKVGTKEFAQAVIARVGQKPSILKAVNYNNIDRKDIISKKYVPTKQRKDLIGVDVFFDWTAGKADDLGAMLSKITAGGLQLKLI
;
A
#
# COMPACT_ATOMS: atom_id res chain seq x y z
N MET A 1 4.70 43.13 -13.79
CA MET A 1 4.66 41.91 -12.98
C MET A 1 3.29 41.25 -13.11
N SER A 2 3.26 39.95 -12.83
CA SER A 2 2.10 39.11 -12.46
C SER A 2 1.18 38.64 -13.58
N GLY A 3 1.41 37.41 -14.06
CA GLY A 3 0.32 36.54 -14.52
C GLY A 3 -0.29 35.81 -13.31
N ASN A 4 -1.49 35.27 -13.49
CA ASN A 4 -2.15 34.47 -12.46
C ASN A 4 -1.35 33.19 -12.18
N THR A 5 -1.40 32.72 -10.93
CA THR A 5 -0.71 31.48 -10.49
C THR A 5 -1.69 30.31 -10.52
N PRO A 6 -1.39 29.21 -11.25
CA PRO A 6 -2.27 28.05 -11.31
C PRO A 6 -2.32 27.33 -9.98
N ILE A 7 -3.53 27.02 -9.52
CA ILE A 7 -3.81 26.25 -8.32
C ILE A 7 -4.94 25.27 -8.57
N THR A 8 -4.89 24.11 -7.94
CA THR A 8 -5.97 23.12 -7.98
C THR A 8 -6.79 23.19 -6.70
N VAL A 9 -8.11 23.21 -6.83
CA VAL A 9 -9.05 23.31 -5.73
C VAL A 9 -9.99 22.11 -5.74
N ALA A 10 -10.06 21.41 -4.62
CA ALA A 10 -10.91 20.23 -4.46
C ALA A 10 -12.22 20.60 -3.76
N TYR A 11 -13.36 20.38 -4.42
CA TYR A 11 -14.68 20.56 -3.82
C TYR A 11 -15.14 19.26 -3.17
N GLY A 12 -15.41 19.33 -1.86
CA GLY A 12 -15.99 18.25 -1.07
C GLY A 12 -17.50 18.40 -0.89
N ASP A 13 -18.20 17.29 -0.66
CA ASP A 13 -19.64 17.24 -0.35
C ASP A 13 -19.94 16.98 1.14
N GLY A 14 -18.92 17.04 1.99
CA GLY A 14 -19.03 16.94 3.44
C GLY A 14 -19.59 18.21 4.09
N ILE A 15 -19.39 18.36 5.40
CA ILE A 15 -19.94 19.51 6.16
C ILE A 15 -19.32 20.83 5.68
N GLY A 16 -20.19 21.72 5.18
CA GLY A 16 -19.84 23.06 4.69
C GLY A 16 -19.32 23.11 3.25
N PRO A 17 -20.05 22.58 2.24
CA PRO A 17 -19.65 22.63 0.83
C PRO A 17 -19.49 24.05 0.28
N GLU A 18 -20.14 25.03 0.91
CA GLU A 18 -20.03 26.45 0.61
C GLU A 18 -18.72 27.10 1.12
N ILE A 19 -18.00 26.46 2.04
CA ILE A 19 -16.82 27.03 2.70
C ILE A 19 -15.69 27.27 1.69
N MET A 20 -15.50 26.35 0.75
CA MET A 20 -14.47 26.48 -0.28
C MET A 20 -14.73 27.69 -1.17
N GLN A 21 -15.98 27.85 -1.62
CA GLN A 21 -16.39 28.99 -2.43
C GLN A 21 -16.25 30.30 -1.65
N ALA A 22 -16.72 30.35 -0.40
CA ALA A 22 -16.60 31.53 0.45
C ALA A 22 -15.13 31.93 0.68
N THR A 23 -14.23 30.95 0.82
CA THR A 23 -12.80 31.18 1.00
C THR A 23 -12.16 31.74 -0.28
N LEU A 24 -12.49 31.18 -1.45
CA LEU A 24 -12.02 31.68 -2.74
C LEU A 24 -12.52 33.11 -3.00
N ASP A 25 -13.78 33.40 -2.69
CA ASP A 25 -14.37 34.73 -2.84
C ASP A 25 -13.64 35.76 -1.98
N ILE A 26 -13.29 35.42 -0.74
CA ILE A 26 -12.47 36.26 0.14
C ILE A 26 -11.08 36.50 -0.46
N MET A 27 -10.41 35.47 -0.97
CA MET A 27 -9.07 35.59 -1.56
C MET A 27 -9.05 36.44 -2.82
N LEU A 28 -10.04 36.26 -3.71
CA LEU A 28 -10.19 37.04 -4.94
C LEU A 28 -10.53 38.50 -4.63
N ALA A 29 -11.41 38.76 -3.67
CA ALA A 29 -11.74 40.11 -3.20
C ALA A 29 -10.53 40.82 -2.55
N ALA A 30 -9.65 40.06 -1.89
CA ALA A 30 -8.38 40.56 -1.34
C ALA A 30 -7.31 40.83 -2.43
N GLY A 31 -7.59 40.53 -3.71
CA GLY A 31 -6.73 40.82 -4.84
C GLY A 31 -5.77 39.70 -5.23
N ALA A 32 -6.01 38.47 -4.78
CA ALA A 32 -5.21 37.32 -5.18
C ALA A 32 -5.36 37.05 -6.70
N LYS A 33 -4.24 36.76 -7.38
CA LYS A 33 -4.19 36.49 -8.82
C LYS A 33 -4.02 35.01 -9.07
N LEU A 34 -5.14 34.29 -9.06
CA LEU A 34 -5.19 32.82 -9.12
C LEU A 34 -5.78 32.36 -10.45
N ASP A 35 -5.24 31.27 -10.99
CA ASP A 35 -5.80 30.53 -12.12
C ASP A 35 -6.26 29.18 -11.56
N ILE A 36 -7.57 28.97 -11.46
CA ILE A 36 -8.13 27.92 -10.61
C ILE A 36 -8.57 26.73 -11.48
N GLU A 37 -7.97 25.59 -11.23
CA GLU A 37 -8.40 24.29 -11.73
C GLU A 37 -9.19 23.56 -10.64
N VAL A 38 -10.31 22.93 -11.00
CA VAL A 38 -11.23 22.33 -10.02
C VAL A 38 -11.26 20.80 -10.15
N ILE A 39 -11.22 20.12 -9.01
CA ILE A 39 -11.45 18.67 -8.89
C ILE A 39 -12.55 18.37 -7.86
N GLU A 40 -13.28 17.26 -8.03
CA GLU A 40 -14.35 16.83 -7.10
C GLU A 40 -13.87 15.69 -6.19
N ILE A 41 -14.21 15.75 -4.90
CA ILE A 41 -13.90 14.73 -3.88
C ILE A 41 -15.11 14.50 -2.96
N GLY A 42 -15.24 13.32 -2.33
CA GLY A 42 -16.24 13.06 -1.29
C GLY A 42 -17.23 11.90 -1.53
N GLU A 43 -18.33 11.87 -0.78
CA GLU A 43 -19.35 10.81 -0.73
C GLU A 43 -19.95 10.50 -2.12
N LYS A 44 -20.21 11.51 -2.95
CA LYS A 44 -20.63 11.39 -4.35
C LYS A 44 -19.61 10.64 -5.20
N VAL A 45 -18.32 10.85 -4.96
CA VAL A 45 -17.24 10.22 -5.74
C VAL A 45 -17.08 8.75 -5.30
N TYR A 46 -17.23 8.48 -3.99
CA TYR A 46 -17.28 7.13 -3.41
C TYR A 46 -18.54 6.34 -3.85
N LEU A 47 -19.73 6.96 -3.81
CA LEU A 47 -21.00 6.37 -4.22
C LEU A 47 -21.18 6.27 -5.75
N ALA A 48 -20.44 7.07 -6.53
CA ALA A 48 -20.30 6.89 -7.98
C ALA A 48 -19.35 5.74 -8.35
N GLY A 49 -18.83 5.01 -7.36
CA GLY A 49 -18.02 3.81 -7.56
C GLY A 49 -16.54 4.08 -7.81
N ASN A 50 -16.03 5.28 -7.54
CA ASN A 50 -14.59 5.52 -7.63
C ASN A 50 -13.91 4.95 -6.38
N ALA A 51 -13.22 3.85 -6.67
CA ALA A 51 -12.79 2.79 -5.80
C ALA A 51 -11.38 3.06 -5.24
N THR A 52 -10.58 2.01 -5.05
CA THR A 52 -9.17 1.89 -4.60
C THR A 52 -8.22 3.10 -4.77
N ASP A 53 -8.50 3.93 -5.75
CA ASP A 53 -7.84 5.13 -6.23
C ASP A 53 -7.95 6.31 -5.26
N ILE A 54 -9.09 6.52 -4.58
CA ILE A 54 -9.21 7.53 -3.50
C ILE A 54 -8.42 7.08 -2.26
N GLY A 55 -8.44 5.77 -1.97
CA GLY A 55 -7.65 5.19 -0.89
C GLY A 55 -6.14 5.38 -1.14
N ALA A 56 -5.69 5.16 -2.38
CA ALA A 56 -4.33 5.42 -2.82
C ALA A 56 -3.94 6.90 -2.69
N ALA A 57 -4.79 7.81 -3.17
CA ALA A 57 -4.54 9.24 -3.11
C ALA A 57 -4.47 9.74 -1.67
N LYS A 58 -5.40 9.30 -0.80
CA LYS A 58 -5.37 9.65 0.63
C LYS A 58 -4.17 9.06 1.35
N MET A 59 -3.80 7.81 1.06
CA MET A 59 -2.56 7.23 1.57
C MET A 59 -1.36 8.07 1.16
N ALA A 60 -1.34 8.61 -0.06
CA ALA A 60 -0.27 9.45 -0.56
C ALA A 60 -0.20 10.85 0.09
N THR A 61 -1.35 11.46 0.39
CA THR A 61 -1.41 12.84 0.88
C THR A 61 -1.50 12.95 2.40
N SER A 62 -2.15 11.99 3.04
CA SER A 62 -2.50 11.99 4.47
C SER A 62 -2.39 10.57 5.04
N PRO A 63 -1.22 9.91 4.96
CA PRO A 63 -1.03 8.54 5.44
C PRO A 63 -1.36 8.36 6.93
N GLU A 64 -1.26 9.43 7.73
CA GLU A 64 -1.58 9.46 9.16
C GLU A 64 -3.07 9.21 9.48
N ASP A 65 -3.96 9.31 8.48
CA ASP A 65 -5.38 8.98 8.64
C ASP A 65 -5.64 7.47 8.74
N PHE A 66 -4.63 6.64 8.45
CA PHE A 66 -4.74 5.19 8.42
C PHE A 66 -3.90 4.53 9.53
N ASP A 67 -4.47 3.50 10.16
CA ASP A 67 -3.77 2.66 11.15
C ASP A 67 -3.65 1.21 10.64
N VAL A 68 -4.78 0.60 10.26
CA VAL A 68 -4.82 -0.75 9.67
C VAL A 68 -5.66 -0.73 8.40
N ILE A 69 -5.15 -1.36 7.35
CA ILE A 69 -5.78 -1.43 6.03
C ILE A 69 -5.91 -2.90 5.62
N VAL A 70 -7.10 -3.29 5.16
CA VAL A 70 -7.39 -4.65 4.66
C VAL A 70 -7.82 -4.55 3.21
N MET A 71 -7.19 -5.34 2.33
CA MET A 71 -7.38 -5.27 0.89
C MET A 71 -7.37 -6.66 0.26
N GLU A 72 -7.93 -6.76 -0.94
CA GLU A 72 -7.74 -7.92 -1.80
C GLU A 72 -6.29 -7.96 -2.31
N ASN A 73 -5.84 -9.13 -2.75
CA ASN A 73 -4.42 -9.43 -3.03
C ASN A 73 -3.75 -8.38 -3.94
N LEU A 74 -4.32 -8.12 -5.12
CA LEU A 74 -3.75 -7.19 -6.09
C LEU A 74 -3.63 -5.75 -5.56
N TYR A 75 -4.66 -5.29 -4.84
CA TYR A 75 -4.66 -3.92 -4.30
C TYR A 75 -3.70 -3.77 -3.12
N GLY A 76 -3.59 -4.81 -2.29
CA GLY A 76 -2.60 -4.87 -1.22
C GLY A 76 -1.17 -4.82 -1.73
N ASP A 77 -0.87 -5.56 -2.81
CA ASP A 77 0.44 -5.53 -3.48
C ASP A 77 0.81 -4.10 -3.91
N ILE A 78 -0.05 -3.47 -4.73
CA ILE A 78 0.20 -2.12 -5.27
C ILE A 78 0.33 -1.07 -4.15
N LEU A 79 -0.57 -1.08 -3.17
CA LEU A 79 -0.60 -0.02 -2.16
C LEU A 79 0.45 -0.20 -1.07
N SER A 80 0.87 -1.42 -0.77
CA SER A 80 1.98 -1.66 0.15
C SER A 80 3.31 -1.13 -0.41
N ASP A 81 3.54 -1.24 -1.72
CA ASP A 81 4.71 -0.69 -2.40
C ASP A 81 4.71 0.85 -2.37
N VAL A 82 3.55 1.47 -2.63
CA VAL A 82 3.39 2.93 -2.53
C VAL A 82 3.69 3.40 -1.11
N ALA A 83 3.07 2.77 -0.10
CA ALA A 83 3.32 3.10 1.30
C ALA A 83 4.80 2.98 1.66
N ALA A 84 5.47 1.92 1.24
CA ALA A 84 6.90 1.74 1.49
C ALA A 84 7.74 2.83 0.82
N GLN A 85 7.47 3.15 -0.45
CA GLN A 85 8.20 4.17 -1.19
C GLN A 85 8.02 5.58 -0.60
N MET A 86 6.84 5.89 -0.06
CA MET A 86 6.58 7.18 0.61
C MET A 86 7.44 7.39 1.86
N THR A 87 7.81 6.31 2.55
CA THR A 87 8.72 6.39 3.71
C THR A 87 10.19 6.61 3.31
N GLY A 88 10.48 6.65 2.02
CA GLY A 88 11.78 7.00 1.44
C GLY A 88 12.36 5.93 0.52
N SER A 89 12.05 4.65 0.74
CA SER A 89 12.52 3.55 -0.11
C SER A 89 11.70 2.29 0.11
N VAL A 90 11.31 1.61 -0.97
CA VAL A 90 10.77 0.24 -0.93
C VAL A 90 11.73 -0.73 -0.21
N GLY A 91 13.03 -0.44 -0.22
CA GLY A 91 14.06 -1.21 0.49
C GLY A 91 13.95 -1.22 2.01
N LEU A 92 13.07 -0.39 2.60
CA LEU A 92 12.86 -0.34 4.04
C LEU A 92 11.78 -1.30 4.54
N ALA A 93 10.88 -1.77 3.69
CA ALA A 93 9.70 -2.51 4.14
C ALA A 93 9.96 -4.01 4.25
N GLY A 94 9.64 -4.57 5.43
CA GLY A 94 9.54 -6.00 5.67
C GLY A 94 8.09 -6.46 5.65
N SER A 95 7.87 -7.75 5.37
CA SER A 95 6.53 -8.34 5.32
C SER A 95 6.48 -9.71 5.99
N ALA A 96 5.26 -10.20 6.17
CA ALA A 96 4.98 -11.51 6.73
C ALA A 96 3.79 -12.16 6.01
N ASN A 97 3.97 -13.41 5.59
CA ASN A 97 2.90 -14.29 5.12
C ASN A 97 2.53 -15.22 6.28
N ILE A 98 1.34 -15.05 6.83
CA ILE A 98 0.88 -15.80 8.01
C ILE A 98 -0.25 -16.76 7.60
N GLY A 99 -0.05 -18.05 7.84
CA GLY A 99 -1.08 -19.09 7.67
C GLY A 99 -1.34 -19.85 8.96
N ASP A 100 -2.32 -20.76 8.93
CA ASP A 100 -2.72 -21.56 10.11
C ASP A 100 -1.57 -22.40 10.70
N ASN A 101 -0.68 -22.92 9.84
CA ASN A 101 0.36 -23.88 10.25
C ASN A 101 1.78 -23.33 10.09
N PHE A 102 1.98 -22.33 9.23
CA PHE A 102 3.28 -21.83 8.84
C PHE A 102 3.24 -20.31 8.71
N ALA A 103 4.40 -19.70 8.98
CA ALA A 103 4.62 -18.28 8.75
C ALA A 103 5.95 -18.12 7.99
N MET A 104 5.97 -17.18 7.04
CA MET A 104 7.16 -16.80 6.27
C MET A 104 7.36 -15.30 6.38
N PHE A 105 8.60 -14.87 6.57
CA PHE A 105 8.96 -13.46 6.73
C PHE A 105 9.98 -13.09 5.67
N GLU A 106 9.77 -11.96 5.00
CA GLU A 106 10.57 -11.57 3.85
C GLU A 106 10.70 -10.05 3.73
N ALA A 107 11.54 -9.62 2.79
CA ALA A 107 11.53 -8.24 2.31
C ALA A 107 10.51 -8.14 1.16
N ILE A 108 9.87 -6.98 0.99
CA ILE A 108 8.94 -6.81 -0.14
C ILE A 108 9.65 -6.59 -1.48
N HIS A 109 10.90 -6.10 -1.45
CA HIS A 109 11.61 -5.74 -2.66
C HIS A 109 12.07 -6.97 -3.46
N GLY A 110 12.18 -6.79 -4.78
CA GLY A 110 12.72 -7.81 -5.68
C GLY A 110 14.23 -8.06 -5.56
N SER A 111 14.75 -8.94 -6.42
CA SER A 111 16.14 -9.43 -6.38
C SER A 111 17.22 -8.44 -6.87
N ALA A 112 16.82 -7.38 -7.59
CA ALA A 112 17.70 -6.36 -8.17
C ALA A 112 19.04 -6.90 -8.75
N PRO A 113 19.04 -7.81 -9.75
CA PRO A 113 20.23 -8.57 -10.17
C PRO A 113 21.44 -7.71 -10.55
N ARG A 114 21.20 -6.53 -11.11
CA ARG A 114 22.24 -5.56 -11.49
C ARG A 114 23.09 -5.05 -10.31
N ARG A 115 22.66 -5.28 -9.06
CA ARG A 115 23.34 -4.82 -7.82
C ARG A 115 23.87 -5.99 -6.99
N ALA A 116 23.66 -7.24 -7.43
CA ALA A 116 24.08 -8.42 -6.69
C ALA A 116 25.61 -8.41 -6.46
N GLY A 117 26.04 -8.75 -5.24
CA GLY A 117 27.46 -8.86 -4.87
C GLY A 117 28.22 -7.54 -4.71
N GLN A 118 27.58 -6.39 -4.90
CA GLN A 118 28.27 -5.08 -4.92
C GLN A 118 28.37 -4.38 -3.56
N ASN A 119 27.88 -5.01 -2.47
CA ASN A 119 27.81 -4.40 -1.14
C ASN A 119 27.06 -3.05 -1.11
N LEU A 120 26.05 -2.89 -1.96
CA LEU A 120 25.33 -1.63 -2.13
C LEU A 120 23.88 -1.67 -1.59
N ALA A 121 23.26 -2.84 -1.60
CA ALA A 121 21.84 -2.98 -1.26
C ALA A 121 21.56 -2.59 0.21
N ASN A 122 20.38 -2.02 0.44
CA ASN A 122 19.86 -1.76 1.78
C ASN A 122 19.33 -3.06 2.39
N PRO A 123 19.87 -3.55 3.53
CA PRO A 123 19.39 -4.78 4.14
C PRO A 123 18.13 -4.59 5.01
N THR A 124 17.59 -3.36 5.10
CA THR A 124 16.54 -3.01 6.06
C THR A 124 15.26 -3.83 5.88
N GLY A 125 14.75 -3.99 4.65
CA GLY A 125 13.50 -4.72 4.44
C GLY A 125 13.53 -6.15 5.01
N LEU A 126 14.62 -6.87 4.75
CA LEU A 126 14.80 -8.21 5.31
C LEU A 126 15.03 -8.19 6.83
N LEU A 127 15.78 -7.20 7.33
CA LEU A 127 15.98 -7.02 8.77
C LEU A 127 14.65 -6.78 9.50
N LEU A 128 13.77 -5.92 8.98
CA LEU A 128 12.47 -5.65 9.58
C LEU A 128 11.52 -6.85 9.43
N GLY A 129 11.60 -7.61 8.32
CA GLY A 129 10.96 -8.93 8.22
C GLY A 129 11.41 -9.88 9.34
N ALA A 130 12.71 -9.91 9.65
CA ALA A 130 13.24 -10.71 10.76
C ALA A 130 12.82 -10.17 12.14
N VAL A 131 12.63 -8.86 12.31
CA VAL A 131 12.04 -8.26 13.54
C VAL A 131 10.60 -8.74 13.72
N LEU A 132 9.80 -8.75 12.65
CA LEU A 132 8.44 -9.32 12.67
C LEU A 132 8.46 -10.80 13.07
N MET A 133 9.41 -11.57 12.51
CA MET A 133 9.62 -12.99 12.87
C MET A 133 9.93 -13.17 14.34
N LEU A 134 10.90 -12.41 14.88
CA LEU A 134 11.30 -12.47 16.29
C LEU A 134 10.12 -12.18 17.20
N ASN A 135 9.32 -11.15 16.88
CA ASN A 135 8.11 -10.85 17.63
C ASN A 135 7.08 -11.99 17.52
N HIS A 136 6.88 -12.55 16.32
CA HIS A 136 5.95 -13.65 16.09
C HIS A 136 6.30 -14.91 16.88
N ILE A 137 7.59 -15.22 17.09
CA ILE A 137 8.06 -16.38 17.87
C ILE A 137 8.22 -16.09 19.38
N GLY A 138 7.74 -14.94 19.87
CA GLY A 138 7.75 -14.58 21.29
C GLY A 138 9.09 -14.04 21.81
N GLN A 139 9.99 -13.62 20.91
CA GLN A 139 11.25 -12.93 21.26
C GLN A 139 11.08 -11.40 21.15
N SER A 140 10.00 -10.86 21.73
CA SER A 140 9.65 -9.44 21.60
C SER A 140 10.69 -8.49 22.19
N GLU A 141 11.42 -8.90 23.23
CA GLU A 141 12.53 -8.11 23.79
C GLU A 141 13.69 -7.96 22.79
N VAL A 142 14.08 -9.06 22.13
CA VAL A 142 15.14 -9.06 21.11
C VAL A 142 14.68 -8.24 19.89
N ALA A 143 13.44 -8.43 19.44
CA ALA A 143 12.84 -7.63 18.37
C ALA A 143 12.87 -6.13 18.69
N THR A 144 12.52 -5.76 19.92
CA THR A 144 12.53 -4.37 20.42
C THR A 144 13.94 -3.80 20.40
N ASN A 145 14.94 -4.58 20.84
CA ASN A 145 16.32 -4.13 20.90
C ASN A 145 16.90 -3.90 19.49
N VAL A 146 16.69 -4.85 18.57
CA VAL A 146 17.17 -4.76 17.19
C VAL A 146 16.49 -3.60 16.44
N HIS A 147 15.18 -3.45 16.57
CA HIS A 147 14.45 -2.38 15.90
C HIS A 147 14.89 -1.00 16.41
N ASN A 148 15.02 -0.81 17.74
CA ASN A 148 15.51 0.46 18.28
C ASN A 148 16.96 0.76 17.87
N ALA A 149 17.82 -0.25 17.75
CA ALA A 149 19.18 -0.07 17.21
C ALA A 149 19.16 0.40 15.75
N TRP A 150 18.30 -0.18 14.91
CA TRP A 150 18.09 0.28 13.54
C TRP A 150 17.55 1.72 13.47
N LEU A 151 16.53 2.06 14.26
CA LEU A 151 16.01 3.44 14.35
C LEU A 151 17.11 4.41 14.76
N LYS A 152 17.95 4.04 15.73
CA LYS A 152 19.09 4.87 16.15
C LYS A 152 20.12 5.05 15.03
N THR A 153 20.37 4.03 14.20
CA THR A 153 21.27 4.13 13.03
C THR A 153 20.74 5.13 12.01
N MET A 154 19.44 5.07 11.71
CA MET A 154 18.78 6.00 10.79
C MET A 154 18.80 7.43 11.35
N GLU A 155 18.48 7.60 12.63
CA GLU A 155 18.54 8.90 13.31
C GLU A 155 19.95 9.51 13.32
N ASP A 156 20.99 8.67 13.43
CA ASP A 156 22.37 9.13 13.37
C ASP A 156 22.83 9.53 11.96
N GLY A 157 21.99 9.31 10.94
CA GLY A 157 22.26 9.68 9.56
C GLY A 157 23.22 8.75 8.84
N VAL A 158 23.34 7.49 9.30
CA VAL A 158 24.12 6.45 8.63
C VAL A 158 23.20 5.72 7.67
N HIS A 159 23.31 6.02 6.37
CA HIS A 159 22.32 5.60 5.37
C HIS A 159 22.96 4.87 4.20
N THR A 160 22.24 3.90 3.64
CA THR A 160 22.57 3.30 2.33
C THR A 160 22.15 4.22 1.19
N TYR A 161 22.59 3.91 -0.03
CA TYR A 161 22.46 4.82 -1.18
C TYR A 161 21.03 5.30 -1.49
N ASP A 162 20.02 4.48 -1.18
CA ASP A 162 18.61 4.70 -1.47
C ASP A 162 17.96 5.71 -0.52
N ILE A 163 18.51 5.86 0.69
CA ILE A 163 18.05 6.85 1.67
C ILE A 163 19.00 8.04 1.75
N PHE A 164 20.27 7.86 1.39
CA PHE A 164 21.28 8.89 1.53
C PHE A 164 20.91 10.17 0.77
N LYS A 165 20.89 11.30 1.47
CA LYS A 165 20.69 12.63 0.90
C LYS A 165 21.75 13.59 1.41
N GLU A 166 22.45 14.25 0.48
CA GLU A 166 23.46 15.24 0.81
C GLU A 166 22.88 16.39 1.62
N GLY A 167 23.62 16.86 2.63
CA GLY A 167 23.18 17.89 3.55
C GLY A 167 22.19 17.43 4.64
N ILE A 168 21.69 16.19 4.57
CA ILE A 168 20.79 15.61 5.59
C ILE A 168 21.45 14.40 6.25
N SER A 169 21.91 13.44 5.46
CA SER A 169 22.64 12.27 5.94
C SER A 169 24.04 12.65 6.39
N LYS A 170 24.56 11.96 7.41
CA LYS A 170 25.94 12.13 7.87
C LYS A 170 26.91 11.24 7.10
N GLU A 171 26.51 10.01 6.79
CA GLU A 171 27.40 9.03 6.18
C GLU A 171 26.63 8.15 5.18
N LYS A 172 27.27 7.88 4.03
CA LYS A 172 26.81 6.91 3.05
C LYS A 172 27.59 5.61 3.22
N VAL A 173 26.90 4.50 3.49
CA VAL A 173 27.51 3.20 3.74
C VAL A 173 27.02 2.11 2.78
N GLY A 174 27.81 1.03 2.67
CA GLY A 174 27.41 -0.20 1.98
C GLY A 174 26.59 -1.14 2.87
N THR A 175 26.17 -2.29 2.31
CA THR A 175 25.33 -3.28 3.01
C THR A 175 25.96 -3.77 4.32
N LYS A 176 27.24 -4.15 4.27
CA LYS A 176 27.98 -4.71 5.41
C LYS A 176 28.22 -3.66 6.48
N GLU A 177 28.63 -2.46 6.07
CA GLU A 177 28.95 -1.36 6.96
C GLU A 177 27.68 -0.84 7.66
N PHE A 178 26.54 -0.79 6.96
CA PHE A 178 25.24 -0.52 7.57
C PHE A 178 24.89 -1.55 8.65
N ALA A 179 25.10 -2.85 8.40
CA ALA A 179 24.87 -3.88 9.41
C ALA A 179 25.78 -3.69 10.64
N GLN A 180 27.06 -3.38 10.46
CA GLN A 180 27.96 -3.07 11.58
C GLN A 180 27.52 -1.83 12.36
N ALA A 181 27.01 -0.81 11.67
CA ALA A 181 26.49 0.40 12.31
C ALA A 181 25.25 0.12 13.18
N VAL A 182 24.36 -0.78 12.74
CA VAL A 182 23.22 -1.26 13.55
C VAL A 182 23.72 -2.08 14.75
N ILE A 183 24.65 -3.01 14.56
CA ILE A 183 25.23 -3.84 15.63
C ILE A 183 25.85 -2.95 16.73
N ALA A 184 26.59 -1.92 16.35
CA ALA A 184 27.22 -0.98 17.30
C ALA A 184 26.20 -0.18 18.15
N ARG A 185 24.92 -0.17 17.75
CA ARG A 185 23.82 0.54 18.43
C ARG A 185 22.86 -0.37 19.17
N VAL A 186 23.11 -1.68 19.21
CA VAL A 186 22.33 -2.60 20.03
C VAL A 186 22.37 -2.14 21.50
N GLY A 187 21.20 -2.09 22.15
CA GLY A 187 21.00 -1.56 23.49
C GLY A 187 20.74 -0.05 23.56
N GLN A 188 20.89 0.67 22.45
CA GLN A 188 20.59 2.10 22.38
C GLN A 188 19.14 2.33 21.90
N LYS A 189 18.60 3.51 22.21
CA LYS A 189 17.28 3.95 21.75
C LYS A 189 17.40 5.25 20.95
N PRO A 190 16.58 5.45 19.91
CA PRO A 190 16.48 6.74 19.23
C PRO A 190 16.02 7.82 20.21
N SER A 191 16.44 9.06 19.96
CA SER A 191 16.11 10.25 20.75
C SER A 191 15.13 11.20 20.05
N ILE A 192 15.10 11.16 18.71
CA ILE A 192 14.23 11.94 17.83
C ILE A 192 13.11 11.05 17.29
N LEU A 193 13.45 9.87 16.75
CA LEU A 193 12.46 8.91 16.28
C LEU A 193 11.77 8.25 17.48
N LYS A 194 10.48 7.92 17.32
CA LYS A 194 9.71 7.24 18.37
C LYS A 194 10.26 5.82 18.58
N ALA A 195 10.81 5.58 19.77
CA ALA A 195 11.25 4.25 20.17
C ALA A 195 10.07 3.26 20.17
N VAL A 196 10.34 2.04 19.75
CA VAL A 196 9.35 0.95 19.74
C VAL A 196 9.45 0.11 21.00
N ASN A 197 8.35 -0.54 21.37
CA ASN A 197 8.29 -1.55 22.40
C ASN A 197 7.30 -2.63 22.00
N TYR A 198 7.78 -3.85 21.77
CA TYR A 198 6.93 -4.99 21.45
C TYR A 198 6.55 -5.73 22.73
N ASN A 199 5.24 -5.92 22.91
CA ASN A 199 4.73 -6.75 24.00
C ASN A 199 4.67 -8.21 23.57
N ASN A 200 4.93 -9.13 24.50
CA ASN A 200 4.62 -10.53 24.29
C ASN A 200 3.11 -10.69 24.19
N ILE A 201 2.60 -10.99 23.00
CA ILE A 201 1.20 -11.37 22.79
C ILE A 201 1.11 -12.88 22.98
N ASP A 202 0.23 -13.35 23.86
CA ASP A 202 -0.01 -14.79 24.02
C ASP A 202 -0.77 -15.29 22.78
N ARG A 203 -0.14 -16.15 21.96
CA ARG A 203 -0.75 -16.67 20.72
C ARG A 203 -2.07 -17.39 20.95
N LYS A 204 -2.35 -17.82 22.19
CA LYS A 204 -3.65 -18.44 22.57
C LYS A 204 -4.84 -17.52 22.27
N ASP A 205 -4.62 -16.22 22.17
CA ASP A 205 -5.67 -15.24 21.89
C ASP A 205 -6.04 -15.16 20.40
N ILE A 206 -5.22 -15.72 19.49
CA ILE A 206 -5.47 -15.72 18.04
C ILE A 206 -6.21 -17.00 17.63
N ILE A 207 -7.54 -16.95 17.70
CA ILE A 207 -8.40 -18.07 17.27
C ILE A 207 -8.71 -17.93 15.78
N SER A 208 -7.98 -18.65 14.92
CA SER A 208 -8.38 -18.87 13.53
C SER A 208 -9.62 -19.77 13.51
N LYS A 209 -10.82 -19.17 13.42
CA LYS A 209 -12.04 -19.95 13.12
C LYS A 209 -12.02 -20.27 11.64
N LYS A 210 -11.75 -21.54 11.30
CA LYS A 210 -11.96 -22.02 9.92
C LYS A 210 -13.41 -21.77 9.53
N TYR A 211 -13.61 -20.91 8.54
CA TYR A 211 -14.91 -20.73 7.92
C TYR A 211 -15.32 -22.05 7.27
N VAL A 212 -16.45 -22.60 7.71
CA VAL A 212 -17.06 -23.78 7.08
C VAL A 212 -18.26 -23.27 6.27
N PRO A 213 -18.18 -23.25 4.93
CA PRO A 213 -19.30 -22.82 4.11
C PRO A 213 -20.51 -23.70 4.38
N THR A 214 -21.68 -23.08 4.55
CA THR A 214 -22.93 -23.85 4.63
C THR A 214 -23.26 -24.40 3.25
N LYS A 215 -23.55 -25.71 3.15
CA LYS A 215 -23.98 -26.31 1.88
C LYS A 215 -25.30 -25.69 1.45
N GLN A 216 -25.28 -25.03 0.29
CA GLN A 216 -26.47 -24.49 -0.37
C GLN A 216 -26.95 -25.45 -1.45
N ARG A 217 -28.27 -25.49 -1.70
CA ARG A 217 -28.81 -26.14 -2.91
C ARG A 217 -28.36 -25.32 -4.12
N LYS A 218 -27.79 -25.99 -5.12
CA LYS A 218 -27.39 -25.39 -6.39
C LYS A 218 -28.13 -26.08 -7.52
N ASP A 219 -28.95 -25.32 -8.24
CA ASP A 219 -29.63 -25.79 -9.45
C ASP A 219 -28.88 -25.23 -10.68
N LEU A 220 -28.60 -26.06 -11.69
CA LEU A 220 -28.01 -25.60 -12.94
C LEU A 220 -29.09 -24.93 -13.79
N ILE A 221 -28.97 -23.62 -13.99
CA ILE A 221 -29.96 -22.82 -14.73
C ILE A 221 -29.51 -22.43 -16.15
N GLY A 222 -28.22 -22.59 -16.46
CA GLY A 222 -27.63 -22.17 -17.73
C GLY A 222 -26.12 -22.35 -17.75
N VAL A 223 -25.51 -22.01 -18.89
CA VAL A 223 -24.06 -22.06 -19.11
C VAL A 223 -23.61 -20.84 -19.91
N ASP A 224 -22.43 -20.32 -19.60
CA ASP A 224 -21.75 -19.33 -20.43
C ASP A 224 -20.81 -20.06 -21.40
N VAL A 225 -20.89 -19.74 -22.70
CA VAL A 225 -20.07 -20.33 -23.75
C VAL A 225 -19.28 -19.23 -24.43
N PHE A 226 -17.95 -19.32 -24.32
CA PHE A 226 -17.03 -18.33 -24.90
C PHE A 226 -16.57 -18.81 -26.28
N PHE A 227 -16.70 -17.93 -27.28
CA PHE A 227 -16.26 -18.18 -28.64
C PHE A 227 -15.19 -17.16 -29.04
N ASP A 228 -14.14 -17.64 -29.71
CA ASP A 228 -13.27 -16.77 -30.51
C ASP A 228 -13.88 -16.63 -31.90
N TRP A 229 -14.61 -15.53 -32.12
CA TRP A 229 -15.40 -15.30 -33.33
C TRP A 229 -14.82 -14.15 -34.15
N THR A 230 -14.35 -14.48 -35.35
CA THR A 230 -13.69 -13.53 -36.27
C THR A 230 -14.45 -13.34 -37.58
N ALA A 231 -15.53 -14.10 -37.80
CA ALA A 231 -16.22 -14.20 -39.10
C ALA A 231 -17.40 -13.23 -39.28
N GLY A 232 -17.59 -12.26 -38.37
CA GLY A 232 -18.68 -11.29 -38.47
C GLY A 232 -18.92 -10.51 -37.18
N LYS A 233 -20.08 -9.87 -37.08
CA LYS A 233 -20.50 -9.14 -35.88
C LYS A 233 -21.11 -10.09 -34.85
N ALA A 234 -21.23 -9.62 -33.60
CA ALA A 234 -21.90 -10.36 -32.53
C ALA A 234 -23.35 -10.74 -32.90
N ASP A 235 -24.06 -9.87 -33.60
CA ASP A 235 -25.43 -10.13 -34.07
C ASP A 235 -25.53 -11.31 -35.04
N ASP A 236 -24.53 -11.48 -35.93
CA ASP A 236 -24.48 -12.61 -36.87
C ASP A 236 -24.34 -13.92 -36.10
N LEU A 237 -23.44 -13.94 -35.11
CA LEU A 237 -23.25 -15.08 -34.22
C LEU A 237 -24.50 -15.36 -33.37
N GLY A 238 -25.13 -14.32 -32.82
CA GLY A 238 -26.38 -14.44 -32.08
C GLY A 238 -27.53 -14.99 -32.92
N ALA A 239 -27.66 -14.56 -34.18
CA ALA A 239 -28.66 -15.06 -35.12
C ALA A 239 -28.43 -16.53 -35.51
N MET A 240 -27.18 -17.00 -35.54
CA MET A 240 -26.87 -18.42 -35.72
C MET A 240 -27.16 -19.23 -34.45
N LEU A 241 -26.69 -18.77 -33.30
CA LEU A 241 -26.81 -19.48 -32.02
C LEU A 241 -28.25 -19.54 -31.51
N SER A 242 -29.07 -18.52 -31.76
CA SER A 242 -30.49 -18.51 -31.39
C SER A 242 -31.32 -19.62 -32.07
N LYS A 243 -30.82 -20.19 -33.17
CA LYS A 243 -31.44 -21.33 -33.85
C LYS A 243 -31.12 -22.68 -33.19
N ILE A 244 -30.16 -22.71 -32.28
CA ILE A 244 -29.71 -23.92 -31.61
C ILE A 244 -30.44 -24.05 -30.27
N THR A 245 -31.20 -25.12 -30.10
CA THR A 245 -31.78 -25.51 -28.82
C THR A 245 -31.21 -26.86 -28.40
N ALA A 246 -30.50 -26.90 -27.28
CA ALA A 246 -29.91 -28.13 -26.75
C ALA A 246 -30.28 -28.28 -25.27
N GLY A 247 -30.88 -29.42 -24.90
CA GLY A 247 -31.19 -29.74 -23.51
C GLY A 247 -32.13 -28.75 -22.81
N GLY A 248 -32.99 -28.04 -23.56
CA GLY A 248 -33.89 -27.01 -23.00
C GLY A 248 -33.23 -25.65 -22.73
N LEU A 249 -31.94 -25.49 -23.04
CA LEU A 249 -31.25 -24.21 -22.97
C LEU A 249 -31.49 -23.41 -24.25
N GLN A 250 -31.68 -22.10 -24.09
CA GLN A 250 -31.87 -21.13 -25.16
C GLN A 250 -30.87 -19.99 -24.99
N LEU A 251 -30.37 -19.45 -26.10
CA LEU A 251 -29.51 -18.27 -26.07
C LEU A 251 -30.25 -17.09 -25.41
N LYS A 252 -29.65 -16.50 -24.37
CA LYS A 252 -30.23 -15.36 -23.65
C LYS A 252 -29.59 -14.02 -24.04
N LEU A 253 -28.27 -14.00 -24.17
CA LEU A 253 -27.49 -12.83 -24.55
C LEU A 253 -26.17 -13.27 -25.19
N ILE A 254 -25.59 -12.39 -26.00
CA ILE A 254 -24.22 -12.44 -26.49
C ILE A 254 -23.60 -11.06 -26.34
#